data_AF-A0A0L0KKB8-F1
#
_entry.id   AF-A0A0L0KKB8-F1
#
_cell.length_a   1.000
_cell.length_b   1.000
_cell.length_c   1.000
_cell.angle_alpha   90.00
_cell.angle_beta   90.00
_cell.angle_gamma   90.00
#
_symmetry.space_group_name_H-M   'P 1'
#
loop_
_entity.id
_entity.type
_entity.pdbx_description
1 polymer ?
#
loop_
_entity_poly.entity_id
_entity_poly.type
_entity_poly.pdbx_seq_one_letter_code
_entity_poly.pdbx_strand_id
1 'polypeptide(L)'
;MNLDEIAGEYETLVLEGCDGVGKSTLAERLSTHHGFAVVHSPRTPDHLDLASRYRSILAGSGRILFDRCFISELVYGPLHRGQSRINWSQAIDLAESVIERSGVLIHLTAPPAVIRQRLLSRDGEAVSLEEVSALVTGYERVFSTLGDYTRVLTLDTSTLGLPSTG
;
A
#
# COMPACT_ATOMS: atom_id res chain seq x y z
N MET A 1 -10.55 1.50 -15.50
CA MET A 1 -11.15 2.06 -14.28
C MET A 1 -10.29 3.24 -13.87
N ASN A 2 -10.87 4.43 -13.74
CA ASN A 2 -10.16 5.61 -13.28
C ASN A 2 -10.25 5.73 -11.74
N LEU A 3 -9.44 6.60 -11.13
CA LEU A 3 -9.35 6.73 -9.67
C LEU A 3 -10.66 7.23 -9.03
N ASP A 4 -11.46 8.01 -9.75
CA ASP A 4 -12.72 8.55 -9.25
C ASP A 4 -13.82 7.48 -9.23
N GLU A 5 -13.81 6.54 -10.19
CA GLU A 5 -14.66 5.34 -10.17
C GLU A 5 -14.32 4.45 -8.98
N ILE A 6 -13.03 4.16 -8.75
CA ILE A 6 -12.57 3.37 -7.59
C ILE A 6 -13.00 4.06 -6.30
N ALA A 7 -12.80 5.37 -6.21
CA ALA A 7 -13.25 6.12 -5.06
C ALA A 7 -14.75 5.95 -4.88
N GLY A 8 -15.59 6.19 -5.89
CA GLY A 8 -17.05 6.06 -5.76
C GLY A 8 -17.56 4.66 -5.38
N GLU A 9 -16.84 3.60 -5.72
CA GLU A 9 -17.25 2.20 -5.52
C GLU A 9 -16.93 1.66 -4.11
N TYR A 10 -15.84 2.11 -3.50
CA TYR A 10 -15.32 1.50 -2.26
C TYR A 10 -15.35 2.45 -1.05
N GLU A 11 -15.61 1.89 0.12
CA GLU A 11 -15.53 2.60 1.41
C GLU A 11 -14.14 2.46 2.05
N THR A 12 -13.40 1.39 1.74
CA THR A 12 -12.04 1.18 2.27
C THR A 12 -11.04 0.98 1.14
N LEU A 13 -10.01 1.82 1.08
CA LEU A 13 -8.91 1.70 0.11
C LEU A 13 -7.61 1.37 0.83
N VAL A 14 -6.87 0.36 0.35
CA VAL A 14 -5.54 0.05 0.86
C VAL A 14 -4.51 0.35 -0.23
N LEU A 15 -3.79 1.47 -0.11
CA LEU A 15 -2.72 1.84 -1.04
C LEU A 15 -1.38 1.28 -0.56
N GLU A 16 -0.83 0.35 -1.32
CA GLU A 16 0.41 -0.35 -0.98
C GLU A 16 1.34 -0.44 -2.19
N GLY A 17 2.64 -0.57 -1.91
CA GLY A 17 3.71 -0.48 -2.90
C GLY A 17 4.98 0.09 -2.28
N CYS A 18 6.11 0.01 -2.97
CA CYS A 18 7.38 0.48 -2.41
C CYS A 18 7.44 2.01 -2.29
N ASP A 19 8.42 2.52 -1.56
CA ASP A 19 8.69 3.96 -1.46
C ASP A 19 8.94 4.55 -2.86
N GLY A 20 8.51 5.79 -3.09
CA GLY A 20 8.70 6.47 -4.38
C GLY A 20 7.65 6.16 -5.47
N VAL A 21 6.67 5.27 -5.22
CA VAL A 21 5.59 4.99 -6.19
C VAL A 21 4.44 6.01 -6.19
N GLY A 22 4.43 7.00 -5.29
CA GLY A 22 3.40 8.06 -5.27
C GLY A 22 2.17 7.77 -4.39
N LYS A 23 2.25 6.84 -3.43
CA LYS A 23 1.15 6.51 -2.50
C LYS A 23 0.58 7.73 -1.78
N SER A 24 1.43 8.50 -1.09
CA SER A 24 0.98 9.64 -0.28
C SER A 24 0.34 10.74 -1.12
N THR A 25 0.87 11.00 -2.33
CA THR A 25 0.24 11.93 -3.30
C THR A 25 -1.15 11.46 -3.71
N LEU A 26 -1.31 10.16 -3.97
CA LEU A 26 -2.62 9.61 -4.32
C LEU A 26 -3.58 9.59 -3.13
N ALA A 27 -3.08 9.28 -1.93
CA ALA A 27 -3.84 9.31 -0.68
C ALA A 27 -4.39 10.70 -0.39
N GLU A 28 -3.56 11.73 -0.53
CA GLU A 28 -3.95 13.13 -0.36
C GLU A 28 -5.06 13.51 -1.34
N ARG A 29 -4.86 13.22 -2.64
CA ARG A 29 -5.87 13.49 -3.67
C ARG A 29 -7.21 12.81 -3.35
N LEU A 30 -7.19 11.53 -3.01
CA LEU A 30 -8.40 10.78 -2.69
C LEU A 30 -9.07 11.29 -1.41
N SER A 31 -8.29 11.69 -0.40
CA SER A 31 -8.83 12.31 0.82
C SER A 31 -9.53 13.63 0.51
N THR A 32 -8.85 14.56 -0.20
CA THR A 32 -9.37 15.89 -0.52
C THR A 32 -10.64 15.84 -1.37
N HIS A 33 -10.69 14.95 -2.36
CA HIS A 33 -11.79 14.92 -3.33
C HIS A 33 -12.91 13.96 -2.97
N HIS A 34 -12.65 12.93 -2.17
CA HIS A 34 -13.61 11.86 -1.89
C HIS A 34 -13.88 11.62 -0.40
N GLY A 35 -13.28 12.41 0.50
CA GLY A 35 -13.61 12.40 1.93
C GLY A 35 -13.11 11.16 2.68
N PHE A 36 -12.07 10.49 2.19
CA PHE A 36 -11.41 9.41 2.92
C PHE A 36 -10.62 9.95 4.12
N ALA A 37 -10.80 9.31 5.27
CA ALA A 37 -9.91 9.48 6.41
C ALA A 37 -8.62 8.69 6.17
N VAL A 38 -7.49 9.40 6.05
CA VAL A 38 -6.20 8.77 5.76
C VAL A 38 -5.58 8.21 7.02
N VAL A 39 -5.31 6.91 7.02
CA VAL A 39 -4.52 6.21 8.02
C VAL A 39 -3.13 5.99 7.45
N HIS A 40 -2.19 6.86 7.81
CA HIS A 40 -0.80 6.68 7.45
C HIS A 40 -0.13 5.69 8.42
N SER A 41 0.37 4.57 7.91
CA SER A 41 1.04 3.56 8.74
C SER A 41 2.52 3.43 8.38
N PRO A 42 3.39 4.27 8.99
CA PRO A 42 4.82 4.07 8.89
C PRO A 42 5.21 2.80 9.66
N ARG A 43 6.52 2.49 9.69
CA ARG A 43 7.01 1.36 10.49
C ARG A 43 6.49 1.47 11.92
N THR A 44 5.62 0.53 12.28
CA THR A 44 5.05 0.44 13.63
C THR A 44 6.10 -0.15 14.57
N PRO A 45 6.24 0.36 15.81
CA PRO A 45 7.16 -0.18 16.82
C PRO A 45 7.06 -1.70 16.99
N ASP A 46 8.21 -2.35 17.26
CA ASP A 46 8.31 -3.81 17.26
C ASP A 46 7.52 -4.50 18.39
N HIS A 47 7.17 -3.76 19.46
CA HIS A 47 6.41 -4.27 20.60
C HIS A 47 4.89 -4.27 20.39
N LEU A 48 4.38 -3.71 19.28
CA LEU A 48 2.95 -3.66 19.00
C LEU A 48 2.52 -4.86 18.15
N ASP A 49 1.39 -5.47 18.51
CA ASP A 49 0.73 -6.45 17.67
C ASP A 49 0.07 -5.75 16.47
N LEU A 50 0.72 -5.88 15.31
CA LEU A 50 0.25 -5.28 14.07
C LEU A 50 -1.13 -5.79 13.65
N ALA A 51 -1.39 -7.09 13.79
CA ALA A 51 -2.64 -7.67 13.32
C ALA A 51 -3.82 -7.11 14.14
N SER A 52 -3.67 -7.05 15.46
CA SER A 52 -4.68 -6.46 16.33
C SER A 52 -4.87 -4.96 16.09
N ARG A 53 -3.79 -4.21 15.82
CA ARG A 53 -3.89 -2.80 15.43
C ARG A 53 -4.76 -2.61 14.19
N TYR A 54 -4.47 -3.32 13.11
CA TYR A 54 -5.21 -3.15 11.86
C TYR A 54 -6.65 -3.67 11.95
N ARG A 55 -6.91 -4.76 12.68
CA ARG A 55 -8.29 -5.19 12.99
C ARG A 55 -9.08 -4.10 13.70
N SER A 56 -8.48 -3.45 14.69
CA SER A 56 -9.15 -2.36 15.43
C SER A 56 -9.53 -1.19 14.52
N ILE A 57 -8.65 -0.80 13.59
CA ILE A 57 -8.92 0.27 12.63
C ILE A 57 -10.01 -0.17 11.64
N LEU A 58 -9.94 -1.41 11.14
CA LEU A 58 -10.94 -2.00 10.24
C LEU A 58 -12.28 -2.27 10.93
N ALA A 59 -12.36 -2.30 12.25
CA ALA A 59 -13.63 -2.34 12.98
C ALA A 59 -14.32 -0.97 13.08
N GLY A 60 -13.66 0.11 12.65
CA GLY A 60 -14.21 1.48 12.67
C GLY A 60 -15.35 1.71 11.68
N SER A 61 -15.79 2.95 11.52
CA SER A 61 -16.81 3.32 10.52
C SER A 61 -16.32 4.44 9.61
N GLY A 62 -17.06 4.70 8.53
CA GLY A 62 -16.71 5.71 7.54
C GLY A 62 -15.66 5.26 6.52
N ARG A 63 -15.32 6.18 5.62
CA ARG A 63 -14.43 5.92 4.50
C ARG A 63 -12.97 5.98 4.94
N ILE A 64 -12.24 4.88 4.78
CA ILE A 64 -10.85 4.75 5.25
C ILE A 64 -9.91 4.56 4.07
N LEU A 65 -8.80 5.29 4.06
CA LEU A 65 -7.72 5.06 3.11
C LEU A 65 -6.43 4.78 3.88
N PHE A 66 -5.85 3.60 3.68
CA PHE A 66 -4.54 3.27 4.22
C PHE A 66 -3.45 3.72 3.25
N ASP A 67 -2.59 4.64 3.68
CA ASP A 67 -1.29 4.91 3.03
C ASP A 67 -0.25 4.05 3.74
N ARG A 68 0.03 2.88 3.15
CA ARG A 68 0.65 1.71 3.79
C ARG A 68 -0.22 1.07 4.88
N CYS A 69 -0.06 -0.23 5.03
CA CYS A 69 -0.82 -1.07 5.93
C CYS A 69 0.01 -2.32 6.32
N PHE A 70 -0.66 -3.44 6.64
CA PHE A 70 -0.03 -4.70 7.01
C PHE A 70 0.76 -5.35 5.87
N ILE A 71 0.41 -5.06 4.61
CA ILE A 71 1.03 -5.68 3.42
C ILE A 71 2.49 -5.26 3.32
N SER A 72 2.82 -4.02 3.66
CA SER A 72 4.20 -3.56 3.81
C SER A 72 5.04 -4.49 4.70
N GLU A 73 4.49 -5.08 5.76
CA GLU A 73 5.24 -5.98 6.66
C GLU A 73 5.57 -7.33 6.02
N LEU A 74 4.73 -7.83 5.09
CA LEU A 74 4.99 -9.06 4.34
C LEU A 74 6.13 -8.89 3.32
N VAL A 75 6.43 -7.65 2.93
CA VAL A 75 7.51 -7.33 1.98
C VAL A 75 8.77 -6.89 2.71
N TYR A 76 8.70 -5.80 3.48
CA TYR A 76 9.86 -5.21 4.14
C TYR A 76 10.40 -6.08 5.29
N GLY A 77 9.54 -6.88 5.95
CA GLY A 77 9.98 -7.76 7.03
C GLY A 77 11.00 -8.80 6.56
N PRO A 78 10.63 -9.70 5.64
CA PRO A 78 11.54 -10.68 5.09
C PRO A 78 12.79 -10.07 4.44
N LEU A 79 12.62 -9.00 3.65
CA LEU A 79 13.74 -8.39 2.91
C LEU A 79 14.80 -7.75 3.82
N HIS A 80 14.39 -7.04 4.87
CA HIS A 80 15.34 -6.30 5.73
C HIS A 80 15.65 -6.98 7.06
N ARG A 81 14.82 -7.94 7.50
CA ARG A 81 14.93 -8.58 8.83
C ARG A 81 14.89 -10.10 8.77
N GLY A 82 14.77 -10.69 7.58
CA GLY A 82 14.68 -12.15 7.40
C GLY A 82 13.35 -12.78 7.82
N GLN A 83 12.43 -12.00 8.40
CA GLN A 83 11.11 -12.49 8.82
C GLN A 83 10.06 -11.38 8.85
N SER A 84 8.80 -11.78 8.64
CA SER A 84 7.64 -10.90 8.83
C SER A 84 7.07 -11.03 10.23
N ARG A 85 6.56 -9.93 10.80
CA ARG A 85 5.81 -9.95 12.07
C ARG A 85 4.35 -10.39 11.91
N ILE A 86 3.87 -10.52 10.68
CA ILE A 86 2.52 -11.00 10.35
C ILE A 86 2.67 -12.27 9.51
N ASN A 87 1.91 -13.30 9.83
CA ASN A 87 1.86 -14.52 9.03
C ASN A 87 0.75 -14.46 7.97
N TRP A 88 0.74 -15.41 7.04
CA TRP A 88 -0.23 -15.43 5.94
C TRP A 88 -1.68 -15.58 6.40
N SER A 89 -1.96 -16.34 7.46
CA SER A 89 -3.32 -16.45 8.01
C SER A 89 -3.82 -15.09 8.48
N GLN A 90 -3.01 -14.36 9.26
CA GLN A 90 -3.36 -13.02 9.72
C GLN A 90 -3.52 -12.03 8.57
N ALA A 91 -2.70 -12.14 7.52
CA ALA A 91 -2.80 -11.28 6.35
C ALA A 91 -4.08 -11.54 5.55
N ILE A 92 -4.48 -12.81 5.42
CA ILE A 92 -5.74 -13.19 4.77
C ILE A 92 -6.92 -12.69 5.60
N ASP A 93 -6.93 -12.93 6.92
CA ASP A 93 -7.99 -12.42 7.81
C ASP A 93 -8.16 -10.89 7.68
N LEU A 94 -7.04 -10.14 7.63
CA LEU A 94 -7.07 -8.69 7.47
C LEU A 94 -7.56 -8.26 6.07
N ALA A 95 -7.21 -9.01 5.03
CA ALA A 95 -7.70 -8.77 3.67
C ALA A 95 -9.21 -9.05 3.56
N GLU A 96 -9.72 -10.08 4.24
CA GLU A 96 -11.15 -10.37 4.37
C GLU A 96 -11.87 -9.22 5.10
N SER A 97 -11.31 -8.72 6.21
CA SER A 97 -11.86 -7.54 6.89
C SER A 97 -11.88 -6.28 6.02
N VAL A 98 -10.98 -6.15 5.03
CA VAL A 98 -11.07 -5.06 4.04
C VAL A 98 -12.27 -5.27 3.11
N ILE A 99 -12.51 -6.50 2.66
CA ILE A 99 -13.67 -6.85 1.81
C ILE A 99 -14.99 -6.62 2.55
N GLU A 100 -15.08 -7.07 3.81
CA GLU A 100 -16.28 -6.91 4.64
C GLU A 100 -16.69 -5.44 4.81
N ARG A 101 -15.74 -4.52 4.67
CA ARG A 101 -15.96 -3.06 4.66
C ARG A 101 -16.15 -2.47 3.27
N SER A 102 -16.58 -3.26 2.29
CA SER A 102 -16.67 -2.83 0.89
C SER A 102 -15.37 -2.17 0.43
N GLY A 103 -14.25 -2.85 0.65
CA GLY A 103 -12.92 -2.33 0.38
C GLY A 103 -12.15 -3.08 -0.70
N VAL A 104 -11.05 -2.46 -1.15
CA VAL A 104 -10.17 -3.00 -2.19
C VAL A 104 -8.70 -2.78 -1.87
N LEU A 105 -7.88 -3.76 -2.26
CA LEU A 105 -6.43 -3.64 -2.19
C LEU A 105 -5.88 -3.04 -3.50
N ILE A 106 -5.09 -1.99 -3.39
CA ILE A 106 -4.52 -1.26 -4.54
C ILE A 106 -2.99 -1.34 -4.47
N HIS A 107 -2.42 -2.09 -5.40
CA HIS A 107 -0.98 -2.16 -5.63
C HIS A 107 -0.55 -1.01 -6.55
N LEU A 108 0.18 -0.05 -6.01
CA LEU A 108 0.87 0.98 -6.78
C LEU A 108 2.28 0.51 -7.13
N THR A 109 2.58 0.47 -8.42
CA THR A 109 3.90 0.07 -8.92
C THR A 109 4.43 1.09 -9.92
N ALA A 110 5.71 0.99 -10.26
CA ALA A 110 6.37 1.69 -11.35
C ALA A 110 7.68 0.95 -11.66
N PRO A 111 8.33 1.19 -12.80
CA PRO A 111 9.63 0.60 -13.08
C PRO A 111 10.67 0.95 -11.98
N PRO A 112 11.51 0.02 -11.51
CA PRO A 112 12.49 0.27 -10.45
C PRO A 112 13.40 1.48 -10.69
N ALA A 113 13.80 1.70 -11.95
CA ALA A 113 14.60 2.88 -12.32
C ALA A 113 13.85 4.20 -12.12
N VAL A 114 12.55 4.23 -12.42
CA VAL A 114 11.68 5.40 -12.21
C VAL A 114 11.51 5.66 -10.71
N ILE A 115 11.26 4.61 -9.93
CA ILE A 115 11.15 4.70 -8.47
C ILE A 115 12.44 5.26 -7.87
N ARG A 116 13.58 4.67 -8.22
CA ARG A 116 14.88 5.11 -7.71
C ARG A 116 15.17 6.57 -8.09
N GLN A 117 14.85 6.98 -9.32
CA GLN A 117 15.00 8.36 -9.73
C GLN A 117 14.13 9.31 -8.92
N ARG A 118 12.86 8.93 -8.65
CA ARG A 118 11.95 9.73 -7.80
C ARG A 118 12.49 9.87 -6.36
N LEU A 119 13.04 8.80 -5.79
CA LEU A 119 13.67 8.84 -4.47
C LEU A 119 14.89 9.77 -4.45
N LEU A 120 15.80 9.64 -5.42
CA LEU A 120 16.96 10.53 -5.55
C LEU A 120 16.55 12.00 -5.70
N SER A 121 15.54 12.28 -6.51
CA SER A 121 15.05 13.65 -6.72
C SER A 121 14.37 14.24 -5.48
N ARG A 122 13.69 13.42 -4.67
CA ARG A 122 12.96 13.88 -3.47
C ARG A 122 13.86 14.00 -2.25
N ASP A 123 14.71 13.00 -2.02
CA ASP A 123 15.44 12.83 -0.76
C ASP A 123 16.95 13.10 -0.91
N GLY A 124 17.45 13.25 -2.14
CA GLY A 124 18.89 13.37 -2.43
C GLY A 124 19.66 12.04 -2.36
N GLU A 125 19.01 10.99 -1.84
CA GLU A 125 19.56 9.64 -1.71
C GLU A 125 18.52 8.58 -2.09
N ALA A 126 18.99 7.39 -2.43
CA ALA A 126 18.15 6.24 -2.69
C ALA A 126 18.93 4.95 -2.45
N VAL A 127 18.21 3.89 -2.06
CA VAL A 127 18.75 2.53 -2.03
C VAL A 127 19.19 2.07 -3.42
N SER A 128 19.91 0.94 -3.47
CA SER A 128 20.41 0.40 -4.73
C SER A 128 19.25 0.04 -5.68
N LEU A 129 19.50 0.06 -6.99
CA LEU A 129 18.50 -0.36 -7.98
C LEU A 129 18.07 -1.81 -7.77
N GLU A 130 18.99 -2.67 -7.34
CA GLU A 130 18.72 -4.06 -6.98
C GLU A 130 17.74 -4.15 -5.81
N GLU A 131 17.94 -3.36 -4.77
CA GLU A 131 17.05 -3.32 -3.61
C GLU A 131 15.65 -2.79 -3.96
N VAL A 132 15.56 -1.74 -4.78
CA VAL A 132 14.26 -1.28 -5.32
C VAL A 132 13.59 -2.40 -6.12
N SER A 133 14.34 -3.11 -6.96
CA SER A 133 13.80 -4.21 -7.77
C SER A 133 13.31 -5.36 -6.87
N ALA A 134 14.04 -5.70 -5.82
CA ALA A 134 13.64 -6.70 -4.84
C ALA A 134 12.35 -6.30 -4.11
N LEU A 135 12.18 -5.02 -3.75
CA LEU A 135 10.96 -4.49 -3.17
C LEU A 135 9.77 -4.59 -4.12
N VAL A 136 9.93 -4.19 -5.39
CA VAL A 136 8.88 -4.28 -6.41
C VAL A 136 8.45 -5.73 -6.61
N THR A 137 9.40 -6.65 -6.82
CA THR A 137 9.11 -8.09 -6.94
C THR A 137 8.48 -8.67 -5.67
N GLY A 138 8.88 -8.19 -4.48
CA GLY A 138 8.28 -8.58 -3.21
C GLY A 138 6.80 -8.21 -3.15
N TYR A 139 6.45 -6.98 -3.53
CA TYR A 139 5.06 -6.54 -3.62
C TYR A 139 4.27 -7.32 -4.66
N GLU A 140 4.81 -7.53 -5.86
CA GLU A 140 4.16 -8.32 -6.92
C GLU A 140 3.80 -9.72 -6.43
N ARG A 141 4.72 -10.40 -5.73
CA ARG A 141 4.46 -11.72 -5.15
C ARG A 141 3.37 -11.69 -4.10
N VAL A 142 3.44 -10.74 -3.16
CA VAL A 142 2.45 -10.64 -2.07
C VAL A 142 1.06 -10.38 -2.64
N PHE A 143 0.95 -9.45 -3.59
CA PHE A 143 -0.31 -9.13 -4.24
C PHE A 143 -0.83 -10.23 -5.15
N SER A 144 0.05 -10.97 -5.82
CA SER A 144 -0.36 -12.18 -6.57
C SER A 144 -1.00 -13.20 -5.64
N THR A 145 -0.40 -13.46 -4.47
CA THR A 145 -0.97 -14.40 -3.49
C THR A 145 -2.28 -13.89 -2.92
N LEU A 146 -2.38 -12.61 -2.55
CA LEU A 146 -3.62 -12.04 -2.02
C LEU A 146 -4.72 -12.00 -3.09
N GLY A 147 -4.37 -11.89 -4.37
CA GLY A 147 -5.30 -11.92 -5.50
C GLY A 147 -6.11 -13.21 -5.61
N ASP A 148 -5.63 -14.31 -5.02
CA ASP A 148 -6.38 -15.57 -4.96
C ASP A 148 -7.54 -15.52 -3.96
N TYR A 149 -7.53 -14.56 -3.01
CA TYR A 149 -8.50 -14.45 -1.92
C TYR A 149 -9.34 -13.17 -1.97
N THR A 150 -8.83 -12.11 -2.60
CA THR A 150 -9.48 -10.79 -2.60
C THR A 150 -9.24 -10.03 -3.90
N ARG A 151 -10.05 -8.98 -4.11
CA ARG A 151 -9.89 -8.09 -5.24
C ARG A 151 -8.63 -7.24 -5.07
N VAL A 152 -7.71 -7.39 -6.01
CA VAL A 152 -6.53 -6.54 -6.16
C VAL A 152 -6.64 -5.71 -7.44
N LEU A 153 -6.36 -4.41 -7.33
CA LEU A 153 -6.16 -3.51 -8.46
C LEU A 153 -4.67 -3.13 -8.51
N THR A 154 -4.03 -3.33 -9.66
CA THR A 154 -2.64 -2.88 -9.87
C THR A 154 -2.61 -1.67 -10.78
N LEU A 155 -1.89 -0.64 -10.36
CA LEU A 155 -1.81 0.66 -11.01
C LEU A 155 -0.33 1.05 -11.22
N ASP A 156 0.07 1.25 -12.47
CA ASP A 156 1.41 1.74 -12.81
C ASP A 156 1.47 3.28 -12.78
N THR A 157 2.12 3.82 -11.76
CA THR A 157 2.19 5.27 -11.52
C THR A 157 3.20 5.98 -12.41
N SER A 158 3.92 5.28 -13.29
CA SER A 158 4.68 5.89 -14.37
C SER A 158 3.81 6.25 -15.59
N THR A 159 2.62 5.66 -15.68
CA THR A 159 1.67 5.89 -16.79
C THR A 159 0.43 6.65 -16.34
N LEU A 160 0.07 6.58 -15.06
CA LEU A 160 -0.86 7.53 -14.46
C LEU A 160 -0.22 8.92 -14.48
N GLY A 161 -0.77 9.83 -15.28
CA GLY A 161 -0.43 11.26 -15.25
C GLY A 161 -0.82 11.91 -13.93
N LEU A 162 -0.22 11.47 -12.83
CA LEU A 162 -0.28 12.12 -11.53
C LEU A 162 0.56 13.39 -11.67
N PRO A 163 -0.04 14.59 -11.61
CA PRO A 163 0.75 15.81 -11.62
C PRO A 163 1.74 15.76 -10.45
N SER A 164 2.98 16.14 -10.72
CA SER A 164 3.98 16.35 -9.66
C SER A 164 3.40 17.37 -8.68
N THR A 165 3.16 16.96 -7.44
CA THR A 165 2.95 17.89 -6.34
C THR A 165 4.22 18.73 -6.23
N GLY A 166 4.09 20.02 -6.55
CA GLY A 166 5.16 21.01 -6.41
C GLY A 166 5.47 21.29 -4.95
#